data_AF-T0G0W1-F1
#
_entry.id   AF-T0G0W1-F1
#
_cell.length_a   1.000
_cell.length_b   1.000
_cell.length_c   1.000
_cell.angle_alpha   90.00
_cell.angle_beta   90.00
_cell.angle_gamma   90.00
#
_symmetry.space_group_name_H-M   'P 1'
#
loop_
_entity.id
_entity.type
_entity.pdbx_description
1 polymer ?
#
loop_
_entity_poly.entity_id
_entity_poly.type
_entity_poly.pdbx_seq_one_letter_code
_entity_poly.pdbx_strand_id
1 'polypeptide(L)'
;MTSEEMVLEPTIVYDPVDLDGDLAIAESRIPVKILIVDDNQDNLDVMETILENEPYQIVTALSGRDALKLILKYDFALIFMDVRMPIMDGLETARIIRERRKSAHVPIMFLTAYAREDARQIIQGYSLGAVDYLVKPVAPEILRSKAAAFVELYRKNEILRIQKQMLRTSRDELERRVKERTAELAKTNDELGLANSELNVVLKALEAQKKMITNIVTNVPGVVWEGWGTPNTDAQCVDFVSDFAQSFLGYSIEDWLIIPNFWLKIVHPEDRKTTADMMVEAYRNKKSGTSRFRWMTKDGKEIWVEAHYAVILDDFGEPIGMSGVTMDITEQKAAEKQIRDSLKEKDLLLKEIHHRVKNNLQIVSSILSLQSNYIKEPHLLEIFHESQSRIKSIALVHELLYEQGHLAKIEFKDYLENLVENIFRTIRTDPNRIEYVVESDPALMELDSAIHCGLIVNELLTNSIKYAFPDGRKGKISVSLKVENNICILTIEDDGIGLPIDLDVKTATSMGLQLVDTLIHQIGATLEIRRDAGACFIFKFPYPRLKGEVS
;
A
#
# COMPACT_ATOMS: atom_id res chain seq x y z
N MET A 1 21.32 -23.64 6.16
CA MET A 1 22.11 -24.34 7.20
C MET A 1 21.38 -25.63 7.52
N THR A 2 22.01 -26.72 7.05
CA THR A 2 21.86 -28.12 7.44
C THR A 2 20.54 -28.58 8.07
N SER A 3 19.75 -29.24 7.24
CA SER A 3 18.72 -30.22 7.61
C SER A 3 19.39 -31.41 8.30
N GLU A 4 19.14 -31.61 9.59
CA GLU A 4 19.46 -32.86 10.28
C GLU A 4 18.19 -33.73 10.35
N GLU A 5 18.25 -34.85 9.64
CA GLU A 5 17.27 -35.92 9.66
C GLU A 5 17.16 -36.50 11.07
N MET A 6 15.95 -36.48 11.62
CA MET A 6 15.61 -37.12 12.88
C MET A 6 15.57 -38.65 12.66
N VAL A 7 16.68 -39.32 12.94
CA VAL A 7 16.79 -40.78 12.94
C VAL A 7 15.89 -41.33 14.03
N LEU A 8 14.82 -42.04 13.63
CA LEU A 8 14.02 -42.88 14.51
C LEU A 8 14.91 -44.03 15.01
N GLU A 9 15.27 -44.02 16.29
CA GLU A 9 15.90 -45.17 16.95
C GLU A 9 14.94 -46.37 16.95
N PRO A 10 15.44 -47.60 16.74
CA PRO A 10 14.60 -48.78 16.60
C PRO A 10 13.97 -49.15 17.95
N THR A 11 12.67 -49.46 17.91
CA THR A 11 11.93 -50.09 18.99
C THR A 11 12.66 -51.37 19.41
N ILE A 12 13.29 -51.34 20.59
CA ILE A 12 13.88 -52.52 21.22
C ILE A 12 12.72 -53.45 21.58
N VAL A 13 12.55 -54.50 20.77
CA VAL A 13 11.71 -55.66 21.11
C VAL A 13 12.41 -56.35 22.27
N TYR A 14 11.89 -56.19 23.49
CA TYR A 14 12.30 -57.02 24.61
C TYR A 14 11.72 -58.42 24.37
N ASP A 15 12.60 -59.37 24.06
CA ASP A 15 12.29 -60.79 24.25
C ASP A 15 11.81 -60.99 25.70
N PRO A 16 10.83 -61.89 25.94
CA PRO A 16 10.37 -62.16 27.29
C PRO A 16 11.53 -62.76 28.07
N VAL A 17 12.17 -61.93 28.88
CA VAL A 17 13.14 -62.33 29.90
C VAL A 17 12.43 -63.40 30.73
N ASP A 18 13.00 -64.60 30.76
CA ASP A 18 12.51 -65.75 31.52
C ASP A 18 12.68 -65.45 33.02
N LEU A 19 11.81 -64.58 33.53
CA LEU A 19 11.85 -63.96 34.85
C LEU A 19 11.75 -65.00 35.97
N ASP A 20 11.14 -66.15 35.72
CA ASP A 20 10.98 -67.22 36.71
C ASP A 20 12.31 -67.94 37.00
N GLY A 21 13.19 -68.09 35.99
CA GLY A 21 14.50 -68.71 36.16
C GLY A 21 15.48 -67.84 36.94
N ASP A 22 15.54 -66.54 36.63
CA ASP A 22 16.43 -65.59 37.29
C ASP A 22 15.95 -65.22 38.71
N LEU A 23 14.63 -65.23 38.98
CA LEU A 23 14.09 -65.07 40.34
C LEU A 23 14.47 -66.25 41.25
N ALA A 24 14.37 -67.49 40.77
CA ALA A 24 14.72 -68.67 41.55
C ALA A 24 16.21 -68.68 41.95
N ILE A 25 17.08 -68.19 41.06
CA ILE A 25 18.52 -68.03 41.34
C ILE A 25 18.76 -66.89 42.35
N ALA A 26 18.03 -65.77 42.25
CA ALA A 26 18.11 -64.66 43.21
C ALA A 26 17.55 -65.05 44.60
N GLU A 27 16.50 -65.87 44.66
CA GLU A 27 15.93 -66.44 45.89
C GLU A 27 16.95 -67.25 46.68
N SER A 28 17.77 -68.06 45.98
CA SER A 28 18.78 -68.92 46.61
C SER A 28 19.92 -68.17 47.31
N ARG A 29 20.15 -66.88 46.98
CA ARG A 29 21.29 -66.07 47.43
C ARG A 29 21.04 -65.22 48.68
N ILE A 30 19.80 -65.11 49.14
CA ILE A 30 19.52 -64.40 50.40
C ILE A 30 20.14 -65.22 51.54
N PRO A 31 21.05 -64.64 52.35
CA PRO A 31 21.66 -65.34 53.46
C PRO A 31 20.61 -65.59 54.55
N VAL A 32 20.44 -66.86 54.90
CA VAL A 32 19.43 -67.33 55.85
C VAL A 32 20.13 -67.78 57.11
N LYS A 33 19.69 -67.29 58.27
CA LYS A 33 20.20 -67.72 59.57
C LYS A 33 19.14 -68.52 60.31
N ILE A 34 19.53 -69.65 60.88
CA ILE A 34 18.68 -70.47 61.76
C ILE A 34 19.34 -70.51 63.13
N LEU A 35 18.57 -70.22 64.18
CA LEU A 35 19.05 -70.30 65.56
C LEU A 35 18.64 -71.65 66.15
N ILE A 36 19.58 -72.36 66.77
CA ILE A 36 19.30 -73.59 67.52
C ILE A 36 19.70 -73.36 68.97
N VAL A 37 18.77 -73.61 69.90
CA VAL A 37 18.95 -73.37 71.33
C VAL A 37 18.71 -74.66 72.09
N ASP A 38 19.74 -75.14 72.78
CA ASP A 38 19.72 -76.39 73.56
C ASP A 38 20.78 -76.30 74.66
N ASP A 39 20.50 -76.81 75.86
CA ASP A 39 21.45 -76.76 76.99
C ASP A 39 22.54 -77.83 76.89
N ASN A 40 22.39 -78.81 75.99
CA ASN A 40 23.37 -79.85 75.73
C ASN A 40 24.10 -79.64 74.40
N GLN A 41 25.44 -79.55 74.46
CA GLN A 41 26.30 -79.41 73.29
C GLN A 41 26.14 -80.57 72.30
N ASP A 42 25.97 -81.81 72.77
CA ASP A 42 25.79 -82.97 71.91
C ASP A 42 24.53 -82.86 71.04
N ASN A 43 23.45 -82.28 71.58
CA ASN A 43 22.21 -82.05 70.84
C ASN A 43 22.39 -80.96 69.77
N LEU A 44 23.15 -79.91 70.08
CA LEU A 44 23.47 -78.84 69.13
C LEU A 44 24.25 -79.41 67.95
N ASP A 45 25.30 -80.19 68.22
CA ASP A 45 26.17 -80.78 67.20
C ASP A 45 25.38 -81.73 66.28
N VAL A 46 24.47 -82.53 66.83
CA VAL A 46 23.58 -83.41 66.05
C VAL A 46 22.62 -82.60 65.17
N MET A 47 22.01 -81.55 65.71
CA MET A 47 21.05 -80.72 64.97
C MET A 47 21.73 -79.89 63.88
N GLU A 48 22.94 -79.39 64.16
CA GLU A 48 23.81 -78.72 63.19
C GLU A 48 24.16 -79.69 62.04
N THR A 49 24.64 -80.90 62.35
CA THR A 49 24.98 -81.92 61.35
C THR A 49 23.78 -82.30 60.45
N ILE A 50 22.56 -82.39 61.02
CA ILE A 50 21.35 -82.70 60.25
C ILE A 50 21.03 -81.57 59.25
N LEU A 51 21.28 -80.32 59.64
CA LEU A 51 20.96 -79.12 58.87
C LEU A 51 22.12 -78.61 57.98
N GLU A 52 23.34 -79.11 58.17
CA GLU A 52 24.57 -78.73 57.43
C GLU A 52 24.49 -78.97 55.91
N ASN A 53 23.64 -79.90 55.46
CA ASN A 53 23.51 -80.23 54.03
C ASN A 53 22.73 -79.17 53.22
N GLU A 54 22.33 -78.07 53.84
CA GLU A 54 21.57 -76.96 53.24
C GLU A 54 22.33 -75.62 53.38
N PRO A 55 22.10 -74.62 52.50
CA PRO A 55 22.83 -73.34 52.53
C PRO A 55 22.31 -72.39 53.62
N TYR A 56 22.17 -72.88 54.84
CA TYR A 56 21.76 -72.11 56.02
C TYR A 56 22.98 -71.77 56.87
N GLN A 57 23.03 -70.56 57.39
CA GLN A 57 23.96 -70.23 58.45
C GLN A 57 23.35 -70.64 59.79
N ILE A 58 23.79 -71.78 60.32
CA ILE A 58 23.39 -72.24 61.65
C ILE A 58 24.09 -71.39 62.70
N VAL A 59 23.34 -70.95 63.70
CA VAL A 59 23.83 -70.23 64.86
C VAL A 59 23.32 -70.98 66.07
N THR A 60 24.20 -71.38 66.98
CA THR A 60 23.85 -72.17 68.16
C THR A 60 23.91 -71.34 69.44
N ALA A 61 23.12 -71.73 70.45
CA ALA A 61 23.12 -71.11 71.77
C ALA A 61 22.89 -72.16 72.86
N LEU A 62 23.72 -72.12 73.90
CA LEU A 62 23.66 -73.05 75.04
C LEU A 62 22.66 -72.65 76.13
N SER A 63 22.01 -71.49 75.99
CA SER A 63 21.05 -70.99 76.96
C SER A 63 20.05 -70.02 76.32
N GLY A 64 18.86 -69.91 76.92
CA GLY A 64 17.86 -68.93 76.52
C GLY A 64 18.38 -67.48 76.55
N ARG A 65 19.28 -67.15 77.49
CA ARG A 65 19.92 -65.82 77.57
C ARG A 65 20.84 -65.55 76.39
N ASP A 66 21.61 -66.53 75.95
CA ASP A 66 22.52 -66.36 74.81
C ASP A 66 21.74 -66.31 73.49
N ALA A 67 20.66 -67.07 73.38
CA ALA A 67 19.71 -66.97 72.26
C ALA A 67 19.15 -65.55 72.13
N LEU A 68 18.70 -64.94 73.23
CA LEU A 68 18.20 -63.56 73.23
C LEU A 68 19.26 -62.56 72.78
N LYS A 69 20.53 -62.69 73.20
CA LYS A 69 21.62 -61.82 72.73
C LYS A 69 21.82 -61.94 71.22
N LEU A 70 21.75 -63.15 70.67
CA LEU A 70 21.95 -63.39 69.24
C LEU A 70 20.80 -62.79 68.39
N ILE A 71 19.57 -62.86 68.88
CA ILE A 71 18.38 -62.27 68.23
C ILE A 71 18.42 -60.74 68.21
N LEU A 72 19.19 -60.11 69.10
CA LEU A 72 19.45 -58.67 69.02
C LEU A 72 20.37 -58.31 67.85
N LYS A 73 21.31 -59.20 67.50
CA LYS A 73 22.38 -58.96 66.53
C LYS A 73 22.02 -59.40 65.11
N TYR A 74 21.22 -60.45 64.98
CA TYR A 74 20.91 -61.07 63.69
C TYR A 74 19.41 -61.25 63.51
N ASP A 75 18.97 -61.21 62.24
CA ASP A 75 17.62 -61.60 61.85
C ASP A 75 17.65 -63.09 61.47
N PHE A 76 16.73 -63.86 62.05
CA PHE A 76 16.65 -65.31 61.90
C PHE A 76 15.41 -65.69 61.09
N ALA A 77 15.54 -66.67 60.21
CA ALA A 77 14.43 -67.23 59.46
C ALA A 77 13.61 -68.23 60.31
N LEU A 78 14.26 -68.91 61.26
CA LEU A 78 13.65 -69.91 62.14
C LEU A 78 14.48 -70.08 63.41
N ILE A 79 13.82 -70.37 64.53
CA ILE A 79 14.44 -70.71 65.81
C ILE A 79 13.99 -72.10 66.24
N PHE A 80 14.91 -73.04 66.39
CA PHE A 80 14.70 -74.29 67.12
C PHE A 80 15.07 -74.08 68.58
N MET A 81 14.20 -74.47 69.50
CA MET A 81 14.42 -74.20 70.92
C MET A 81 14.00 -75.37 71.79
N ASP A 82 14.91 -75.87 72.62
CA ASP A 82 14.55 -76.82 73.67
C ASP A 82 13.58 -76.17 74.67
N VAL A 83 12.54 -76.92 75.04
CA VAL A 83 11.60 -76.52 76.07
C VAL A 83 12.25 -76.53 77.45
N ARG A 84 13.10 -77.51 77.77
CA ARG A 84 13.70 -77.67 79.10
C ARG A 84 15.16 -77.28 79.07
N MET A 85 15.47 -76.13 79.67
CA MET A 85 16.85 -75.64 79.85
C MET A 85 17.04 -75.09 81.27
N PRO A 86 18.28 -75.09 81.81
CA PRO A 86 18.57 -74.56 83.13
C PRO A 86 18.41 -73.04 83.17
N ILE A 87 18.03 -72.51 84.33
CA ILE A 87 17.91 -71.06 84.64
C ILE A 87 16.73 -70.37 83.92
N MET A 88 16.64 -70.48 82.59
CA MET A 88 15.59 -69.90 81.76
C MET A 88 15.12 -70.94 80.76
N ASP A 89 13.85 -71.33 80.86
CA ASP A 89 13.27 -72.36 79.99
C ASP A 89 12.97 -71.81 78.57
N GLY A 90 12.69 -72.72 77.63
CA GLY A 90 12.41 -72.34 76.25
C GLY A 90 11.12 -71.53 76.10
N LEU A 91 10.10 -71.78 76.92
CA LEU A 91 8.81 -71.07 76.84
C LEU A 91 8.95 -69.62 77.32
N GLU A 92 9.70 -69.40 78.39
CA GLU A 92 10.07 -68.09 78.91
C GLU A 92 10.92 -67.32 77.90
N THR A 93 11.88 -67.99 77.27
CA THR A 93 12.70 -67.41 76.20
C THR A 93 11.84 -66.98 75.00
N ALA A 94 10.91 -67.84 74.53
CA ALA A 94 9.99 -67.50 73.44
C ALA A 94 9.12 -66.29 73.73
N ARG A 95 8.59 -66.20 74.96
CA ARG A 95 7.78 -65.05 75.39
C ARG A 95 8.54 -63.74 75.23
N ILE A 96 9.80 -63.71 75.67
CA ILE A 96 10.66 -62.51 75.55
C ILE A 96 10.94 -62.19 74.08
N ILE A 97 11.15 -63.20 73.22
CA ILE A 97 11.33 -62.99 71.76
C ILE A 97 10.07 -62.36 71.14
N ARG A 98 8.88 -62.78 71.56
CA ARG A 98 7.59 -62.29 71.06
C ARG A 98 7.25 -60.87 71.51
N GLU A 99 7.72 -60.42 72.66
CA GLU A 99 7.50 -59.05 73.14
C GLU A 99 8.23 -57.98 72.29
N ARG A 100 9.21 -58.37 71.46
CA ARG A 100 10.00 -57.44 70.64
C ARG A 100 9.48 -57.32 69.21
N ARG A 101 8.95 -56.15 68.81
CA ARG A 101 8.41 -55.89 67.44
C ARG A 101 9.26 -56.42 66.27
N LYS A 102 10.60 -56.31 66.33
CA LYS A 102 11.50 -56.76 65.26
C LYS A 102 11.65 -58.29 65.18
N SER A 103 11.49 -59.01 66.28
CA SER A 103 11.71 -60.47 66.34
C SER A 103 10.41 -61.25 66.61
N ALA A 104 9.32 -60.53 66.89
CA ALA A 104 8.02 -61.08 67.22
C ALA A 104 7.38 -61.91 66.11
N HIS A 105 7.87 -61.81 64.87
CA HIS A 105 7.37 -62.57 63.72
C HIS A 105 8.25 -63.78 63.36
N VAL A 106 9.41 -63.94 64.01
CA VAL A 106 10.32 -65.06 63.71
C VAL A 106 9.65 -66.37 64.17
N PRO A 107 9.54 -67.39 63.30
CA PRO A 107 8.93 -68.66 63.71
C PRO A 107 9.81 -69.36 64.74
N ILE A 108 9.17 -69.92 65.77
CA ILE A 108 9.82 -70.66 66.86
C ILE A 108 9.26 -72.09 66.87
N MET A 109 10.16 -73.07 66.82
CA MET A 109 9.87 -74.50 66.85
C MET A 109 10.46 -75.13 68.10
N PHE A 110 9.60 -75.73 68.92
CA PHE A 110 10.00 -76.28 70.20
C PHE A 110 10.48 -77.74 70.08
N LEU A 111 11.57 -78.08 70.75
CA LEU A 111 12.08 -79.45 70.87
C LEU A 111 11.66 -80.02 72.24
N THR A 112 10.96 -81.15 72.27
CA THR A 112 10.44 -81.77 73.51
C THR A 112 10.79 -83.27 73.61
N ALA A 113 10.99 -83.80 74.82
CA ALA A 113 11.46 -85.18 75.05
C ALA A 113 10.35 -86.26 75.14
N TYR A 114 9.06 -85.91 75.32
CA TYR A 114 7.97 -86.89 75.47
C TYR A 114 6.63 -86.43 74.88
N ALA A 115 6.02 -87.24 74.03
CA ALA A 115 4.78 -86.89 73.29
C ALA A 115 3.46 -87.07 74.08
N ARG A 116 3.45 -87.72 75.26
CA ARG A 116 2.20 -88.11 75.93
C ARG A 116 1.98 -87.56 77.35
N GLU A 117 2.97 -86.99 78.02
CA GLU A 117 2.79 -86.42 79.38
C GLU A 117 2.80 -84.88 79.44
N ASP A 118 3.15 -84.20 78.34
CA ASP A 118 3.30 -82.73 78.28
C ASP A 118 2.18 -82.01 77.49
N ALA A 119 0.94 -82.53 77.51
CA ALA A 119 -0.20 -81.90 76.83
C ALA A 119 -0.44 -80.43 77.28
N ARG A 120 -0.12 -80.09 78.54
CA ARG A 120 -0.20 -78.71 79.04
C ARG A 120 0.85 -77.78 78.42
N GLN A 121 2.06 -78.27 78.17
CA GLN A 121 3.14 -77.46 77.60
C GLN A 121 2.93 -77.21 76.09
N ILE A 122 2.32 -78.17 75.39
CA ILE A 122 1.91 -78.02 73.98
C ILE A 122 0.83 -76.92 73.85
N ILE A 123 -0.19 -76.93 74.72
CA ILE A 123 -1.23 -75.89 74.73
C ILE A 123 -0.65 -74.51 75.09
N GLN A 124 0.29 -74.46 76.03
CA GLN A 124 0.90 -73.22 76.49
C GLN A 124 1.80 -72.56 75.44
N GLY A 125 2.61 -73.33 74.70
CA GLY A 125 3.43 -72.72 73.65
C GLY A 125 2.63 -72.38 72.38
N TYR A 126 1.58 -73.11 71.99
CA TYR A 126 0.65 -72.61 70.94
C TYR A 126 0.01 -71.28 71.35
N SER A 127 -0.30 -71.10 72.64
CA SER A 127 -0.80 -69.84 73.20
C SER A 127 0.25 -68.71 73.23
N LEU A 128 1.55 -69.06 73.22
CA LEU A 128 2.68 -68.14 73.07
C LEU A 128 3.08 -67.94 71.58
N GLY A 129 2.28 -68.44 70.63
CA GLY A 129 2.54 -68.32 69.20
C GLY A 129 3.66 -69.23 68.70
N ALA A 130 3.88 -70.38 69.35
CA ALA A 130 4.71 -71.46 68.80
C ALA A 130 4.14 -71.90 67.45
N VAL A 131 5.05 -72.13 66.51
CA VAL A 131 4.65 -72.50 65.16
C VAL A 131 4.51 -74.01 65.02
N ASP A 132 5.39 -74.78 65.68
CA ASP A 132 5.34 -76.24 65.68
C ASP A 132 6.14 -76.86 66.85
N TYR A 133 5.94 -78.15 67.10
CA TYR A 133 6.67 -78.94 68.09
C TYR A 133 7.32 -80.18 67.45
N LEU A 134 8.58 -80.45 67.80
CA LEU A 134 9.32 -81.64 67.40
C LEU A 134 9.67 -82.48 68.62
N VAL A 135 9.41 -83.79 68.53
CA VAL A 135 9.69 -84.74 69.61
C VAL A 135 11.09 -85.32 69.43
N LYS A 136 11.90 -85.33 70.49
CA LYS A 136 13.25 -85.93 70.53
C LYS A 136 13.14 -87.46 70.73
N PRO A 137 13.95 -88.28 70.04
CA PRO A 137 14.91 -87.89 69.00
C PRO A 137 14.19 -87.47 67.72
N VAL A 138 14.59 -86.31 67.17
CA VAL A 138 13.94 -85.73 65.98
C VAL A 138 14.38 -86.50 64.74
N ALA A 139 13.41 -86.95 63.92
CA ALA A 139 13.72 -87.57 62.64
C ALA A 139 14.37 -86.53 61.69
N PRO A 140 15.58 -86.81 61.13
CA PRO A 140 16.30 -85.86 60.29
C PRO A 140 15.50 -85.30 59.10
N GLU A 141 14.65 -86.14 58.48
CA GLU A 141 13.80 -85.74 57.36
C GLU A 141 12.74 -84.71 57.76
N ILE A 142 12.15 -84.86 58.95
CA ILE A 142 11.13 -83.95 59.47
C ILE A 142 11.76 -82.59 59.79
N LEU A 143 12.93 -82.60 60.45
CA LEU A 143 13.65 -81.36 60.78
C LEU A 143 14.01 -80.55 59.53
N ARG A 144 14.57 -81.23 58.51
CA ARG A 144 14.94 -80.61 57.23
C ARG A 144 13.73 -80.05 56.48
N SER A 145 12.68 -80.84 56.34
CA SER A 145 11.47 -80.41 55.63
C SER A 145 10.82 -79.19 56.28
N LYS A 146 10.74 -79.17 57.62
CA LYS A 146 10.19 -78.04 58.38
C LYS A 146 11.08 -76.80 58.26
N ALA A 147 12.40 -76.95 58.40
CA ALA A 147 13.33 -75.85 58.21
C ALA A 147 13.20 -75.23 56.81
N ALA A 148 13.23 -76.06 55.76
CA ALA A 148 13.16 -75.61 54.37
C ALA A 148 11.91 -74.78 54.08
N ALA A 149 10.73 -75.21 54.54
CA ALA A 149 9.47 -74.48 54.33
C ALA A 149 9.49 -73.06 54.93
N PHE A 150 10.03 -72.88 56.14
CA PHE A 150 10.11 -71.55 56.77
C PHE A 150 11.19 -70.68 56.12
N VAL A 151 12.27 -71.27 55.64
CA VAL A 151 13.31 -70.56 54.91
C VAL A 151 12.80 -70.05 53.56
N GLU A 152 12.05 -70.86 52.82
CA GLU A 152 11.42 -70.45 51.56
C GLU A 152 10.47 -69.26 51.78
N LEU A 153 9.64 -69.33 52.82
CA LEU A 153 8.73 -68.25 53.19
C LEU A 153 9.47 -66.95 53.55
N TYR A 154 10.57 -67.05 54.30
CA TYR A 154 11.42 -65.90 54.63
C TYR A 154 11.99 -65.23 53.38
N ARG A 155 12.52 -66.02 52.44
CA ARG A 155 13.09 -65.53 51.18
C ARG A 155 12.05 -64.79 50.33
N LYS A 156 10.86 -65.39 50.14
CA LYS A 156 9.75 -64.76 49.40
C LYS A 156 9.33 -63.42 50.01
N ASN A 157 9.25 -63.35 51.34
CA ASN A 157 8.89 -62.11 52.03
C ASN A 157 9.94 -61.00 51.86
N GLU A 158 11.24 -61.33 51.89
CA GLU A 158 12.30 -60.35 51.68
C GLU A 158 12.34 -59.83 50.24
N ILE A 159 12.16 -60.68 49.24
CA ILE A 159 12.08 -60.26 47.83
C ILE A 159 10.89 -59.32 47.61
N LEU A 160 9.73 -59.70 48.12
CA LEU A 160 8.53 -58.88 48.00
C LEU A 160 8.74 -57.50 48.64
N ARG A 161 9.49 -57.43 49.75
CA ARG A 161 9.85 -56.15 50.39
C ARG A 161 10.74 -55.30 49.48
N ILE A 162 11.77 -55.90 48.89
CA ILE A 162 12.70 -55.22 47.98
C ILE A 162 11.96 -54.73 46.73
N GLN A 163 11.15 -55.57 46.08
CA GLN A 163 10.34 -55.21 44.91
C GLN A 163 9.38 -54.05 45.21
N LYS A 164 8.67 -54.10 46.34
CA LYS A 164 7.78 -53.00 46.77
C LYS A 164 8.53 -51.69 46.94
N GLN A 165 9.76 -51.73 47.46
CA GLN A 165 10.57 -50.54 47.63
C GLN A 165 11.05 -49.97 46.28
N MET A 166 11.53 -50.83 45.37
CA MET A 166 11.91 -50.42 44.02
C MET A 166 10.74 -49.81 43.24
N LEU A 167 9.57 -50.45 43.29
CA LEU A 167 8.37 -49.98 42.60
C LEU A 167 7.93 -48.61 43.11
N ARG A 168 8.02 -48.38 44.43
CA ARG A 168 7.73 -47.06 45.03
C ARG A 168 8.69 -46.00 44.50
N THR A 169 10.00 -46.26 44.51
CA THR A 169 10.99 -45.31 44.00
C THR A 169 10.77 -44.99 42.52
N SER A 170 10.52 -46.00 41.68
CA SER A 170 10.26 -45.82 40.26
C SER A 170 8.97 -45.04 39.98
N ARG A 171 7.90 -45.33 40.74
CA ARG A 171 6.63 -44.59 40.65
C ARG A 171 6.84 -43.11 41.01
N ASP A 172 7.50 -42.83 42.13
CA ASP A 172 7.71 -41.46 42.58
C ASP A 172 8.58 -40.66 41.59
N GLU A 173 9.55 -41.32 40.95
CA GLU A 173 10.34 -40.71 39.86
C GLU A 173 9.50 -40.43 38.61
N LEU A 174 8.65 -41.39 38.21
CA LEU A 174 7.77 -41.21 37.05
C LEU A 174 6.76 -40.07 37.28
N GLU A 175 6.15 -40.01 38.47
CA GLU A 175 5.25 -38.93 38.85
C GLU A 175 5.94 -37.57 38.78
N ARG A 176 7.20 -37.47 39.22
CA ARG A 176 8.00 -36.25 39.08
C ARG A 176 8.21 -35.87 37.62
N ARG A 177 8.64 -36.81 36.76
CA ARG A 177 8.86 -36.56 35.32
C ARG A 177 7.57 -36.13 34.62
N VAL A 178 6.44 -36.77 34.92
CA VAL A 178 5.12 -36.41 34.36
C VAL A 178 4.75 -34.99 34.76
N LYS A 179 4.94 -34.61 36.03
CA LYS A 179 4.67 -33.25 36.50
C LYS A 179 5.56 -32.20 35.82
N GLU A 180 6.84 -32.50 35.62
CA GLU A 180 7.77 -31.59 34.95
C GLU A 180 7.39 -31.41 33.47
N ARG A 181 7.13 -32.51 32.75
CA ARG A 181 6.74 -32.46 31.33
C ARG A 181 5.37 -31.82 31.10
N THR A 182 4.40 -32.03 31.99
CA THR A 182 3.08 -31.39 31.86
C THR A 182 3.16 -29.88 32.09
N ALA A 183 3.97 -29.41 33.03
CA ALA A 183 4.19 -27.98 33.25
C ALA A 183 4.91 -27.31 32.05
N GLU A 184 5.91 -27.98 31.48
CA GLU A 184 6.60 -27.52 30.27
C GLU A 184 5.63 -27.43 29.07
N LEU A 185 4.83 -28.47 28.82
CA LEU A 185 3.84 -28.49 27.75
C LEU A 185 2.77 -27.40 27.91
N ALA A 186 2.30 -27.15 29.14
CA ALA A 186 1.33 -26.09 29.40
C ALA A 186 1.90 -24.72 29.04
N LYS A 187 3.16 -24.44 29.43
CA LYS A 187 3.84 -23.19 29.10
C LYS A 187 3.99 -23.01 27.59
N THR A 188 4.46 -24.03 26.88
CA THR A 188 4.61 -23.97 25.41
C THR A 188 3.26 -23.80 24.70
N ASN A 189 2.20 -24.43 25.21
CA ASN A 189 0.86 -24.29 24.63
C ASN A 189 0.30 -22.87 24.83
N ASP A 190 0.55 -22.24 25.97
CA ASP A 190 0.18 -20.84 26.21
C ASP A 190 0.95 -19.89 25.28
N GLU A 191 2.26 -20.10 25.11
CA GLU A 191 3.10 -19.33 24.17
C GLU A 191 2.62 -19.48 22.72
N LEU A 192 2.28 -20.70 22.29
CA LEU A 192 1.70 -20.95 20.96
C LEU A 192 0.32 -20.31 20.80
N GLY A 193 -0.51 -20.30 21.84
CA GLY A 193 -1.81 -19.64 21.84
C GLY A 193 -1.71 -18.12 21.63
N LEU A 194 -0.72 -17.49 22.27
CA LEU A 194 -0.41 -16.07 22.09
C LEU A 194 0.07 -15.78 20.66
N ALA A 195 1.06 -16.53 20.16
CA ALA A 195 1.58 -16.36 18.80
C ALA A 195 0.50 -16.55 17.72
N ASN A 196 -0.39 -17.54 17.88
CA ASN A 196 -1.53 -17.74 16.98
C ASN A 196 -2.52 -16.57 17.02
N SER A 197 -2.74 -15.97 18.20
CA SER A 197 -3.62 -14.81 18.34
C SER A 197 -3.05 -13.59 17.62
N GLU A 198 -1.75 -13.33 17.78
CA GLU A 198 -1.04 -12.26 17.07
C GLU A 198 -1.08 -12.45 15.54
N LEU A 199 -0.79 -13.67 15.06
CA LEU A 199 -0.83 -13.99 13.64
C LEU A 199 -2.23 -13.77 13.04
N ASN A 200 -3.28 -14.14 13.77
CA ASN A 200 -4.66 -13.91 13.32
C ASN A 200 -5.01 -12.42 13.22
N VAL A 201 -4.46 -11.56 14.08
CA VAL A 201 -4.64 -10.10 13.97
C VAL A 201 -3.96 -9.57 12.71
N VAL A 202 -2.73 -10.03 12.42
CA VAL A 202 -1.99 -9.63 11.21
C VAL A 202 -2.71 -10.09 9.95
N LEU A 203 -3.20 -11.34 9.91
CA LEU A 203 -3.96 -11.87 8.77
C LEU A 203 -5.21 -11.04 8.49
N LYS A 204 -5.99 -10.70 9.52
CA LYS A 204 -7.18 -9.83 9.36
C LYS A 204 -6.82 -8.44 8.84
N ALA A 205 -5.73 -7.84 9.33
CA ALA A 205 -5.27 -6.54 8.86
C ALA A 205 -4.87 -6.60 7.38
N LEU A 206 -4.17 -7.66 6.97
CA LEU A 206 -3.76 -7.88 5.58
C LEU A 206 -4.97 -8.07 4.65
N GLU A 207 -5.97 -8.85 5.06
CA GLU A 207 -7.22 -9.02 4.30
C GLU A 207 -7.97 -7.69 4.14
N ALA A 208 -8.06 -6.90 5.20
CA ALA A 208 -8.68 -5.57 5.16
C ALA A 208 -7.93 -4.63 4.21
N GLN A 209 -6.60 -4.63 4.25
CA GLN A 209 -5.76 -3.83 3.35
C GLN A 209 -5.91 -4.27 1.89
N LYS A 210 -5.90 -5.58 1.62
CA LYS A 210 -6.13 -6.13 0.27
C LYS A 210 -7.49 -5.68 -0.27
N LYS A 211 -8.55 -5.77 0.53
CA LYS A 211 -9.89 -5.33 0.15
C LYS A 211 -9.95 -3.82 -0.12
N MET A 212 -9.26 -3.02 0.69
CA MET A 212 -9.16 -1.57 0.47
C MET A 212 -8.49 -1.25 -0.87
N ILE A 213 -7.35 -1.88 -1.17
CA ILE A 213 -6.64 -1.70 -2.44
C ILE A 213 -7.52 -2.11 -3.63
N THR A 214 -8.18 -3.28 -3.56
CA THR A 214 -9.12 -3.72 -4.60
C THR A 214 -10.22 -2.68 -4.83
N ASN A 215 -10.85 -2.17 -3.77
CA ASN A 215 -11.89 -1.14 -3.90
C ASN A 215 -11.37 0.17 -4.51
N ILE A 216 -10.13 0.58 -4.20
CA ILE A 216 -9.53 1.77 -4.79
C ILE A 216 -9.34 1.53 -6.30
N VAL A 217 -8.72 0.41 -6.68
CA VAL A 217 -8.47 0.06 -8.08
C VAL A 217 -9.77 -0.03 -8.89
N THR A 218 -10.83 -0.64 -8.35
CA THR A 218 -12.11 -0.77 -9.04
C THR A 218 -12.82 0.58 -9.26
N ASN A 219 -12.56 1.58 -8.42
CA ASN A 219 -13.18 2.91 -8.55
C ASN A 219 -12.38 3.89 -9.41
N VAL A 220 -11.18 3.52 -9.88
CA VAL A 220 -10.43 4.36 -10.81
C VAL A 220 -11.09 4.28 -12.19
N PRO A 221 -11.43 5.42 -12.84
CA PRO A 221 -12.08 5.44 -14.14
C PRO A 221 -11.08 5.18 -15.28
N GLY A 222 -10.43 4.02 -15.25
CA GLY A 222 -9.42 3.62 -16.22
C GLY A 222 -8.88 2.22 -15.96
N VAL A 223 -8.17 1.69 -16.95
CA VAL A 223 -7.46 0.40 -16.82
C VAL A 223 -6.22 0.63 -15.96
N VAL A 224 -6.21 0.09 -14.75
CA VAL A 224 -5.03 0.09 -13.87
C VAL A 224 -4.19 -1.13 -14.23
N TRP A 225 -2.88 -0.96 -14.38
CA TRP A 225 -1.98 -2.02 -14.79
C TRP A 225 -0.60 -1.89 -14.14
N GLU A 226 0.06 -3.03 -14.01
CA GLU A 226 1.46 -3.16 -13.62
C GLU A 226 2.11 -4.24 -14.48
N GLY A 227 3.29 -3.94 -14.99
CA GLY A 227 4.07 -4.88 -15.79
C GLY A 227 5.55 -4.81 -15.48
N TRP A 228 6.21 -5.96 -15.58
CA TRP A 228 7.64 -6.13 -15.35
C TRP A 228 8.38 -6.27 -16.67
N GLY A 229 9.68 -5.96 -16.64
CA GLY A 229 10.57 -6.06 -17.78
C GLY A 229 10.53 -4.85 -18.72
N THR A 230 11.47 -4.85 -19.67
CA THR A 230 11.68 -3.72 -20.58
C THR A 230 10.57 -3.64 -21.63
N PRO A 231 9.85 -2.50 -21.76
CA PRO A 231 8.82 -2.31 -22.78
C PRO A 231 9.32 -2.63 -24.20
N ASN A 232 8.42 -3.12 -25.06
CA ASN A 232 8.72 -3.45 -26.46
C ASN A 232 9.78 -4.55 -26.64
N THR A 233 9.94 -5.43 -25.65
CA THR A 233 10.79 -6.63 -25.71
C THR A 233 10.02 -7.85 -25.22
N ASP A 234 10.40 -9.07 -25.65
CA ASP A 234 9.73 -10.30 -25.21
C ASP A 234 9.82 -10.54 -23.68
N ALA A 235 10.67 -9.78 -22.98
CA ALA A 235 10.78 -9.80 -21.53
C ALA A 235 9.67 -9.02 -20.81
N GLN A 236 8.87 -8.21 -21.53
CA GLN A 236 7.78 -7.46 -20.93
C GLN A 236 6.57 -8.36 -20.69
N CYS A 237 6.14 -8.44 -19.43
CA CYS A 237 4.92 -9.14 -19.02
C CYS A 237 4.05 -8.23 -18.15
N VAL A 238 2.74 -8.44 -18.19
CA VAL A 238 1.79 -7.77 -17.29
C VAL A 238 1.56 -8.71 -16.12
N ASP A 239 1.75 -8.20 -14.90
CA ASP A 239 1.55 -8.97 -13.66
C ASP A 239 0.18 -8.70 -13.05
N PHE A 240 -0.29 -7.47 -13.24
CA PHE A 240 -1.60 -7.04 -12.77
C PHE A 240 -2.29 -6.17 -13.82
N VAL A 241 -3.58 -6.42 -14.03
CA VAL A 241 -4.48 -5.54 -14.75
C VAL A 241 -5.85 -5.56 -14.08
N SER A 242 -6.47 -4.39 -13.90
CA SER A 242 -7.80 -4.29 -13.31
C SER A 242 -8.86 -4.96 -14.18
N ASP A 243 -9.86 -5.59 -13.56
CA ASP A 243 -11.01 -6.22 -14.25
C ASP A 243 -11.76 -5.28 -15.20
N PHE A 244 -11.67 -3.97 -14.96
CA PHE A 244 -12.21 -2.94 -15.84
C PHE A 244 -11.74 -3.10 -17.29
N ALA A 245 -10.50 -3.54 -17.53
CA ALA A 245 -9.94 -3.76 -18.86
C ALA A 245 -10.78 -4.70 -19.72
N GLN A 246 -11.32 -5.77 -19.12
CA GLN A 246 -12.15 -6.72 -19.85
C GLN A 246 -13.50 -6.12 -20.22
N SER A 247 -14.15 -5.40 -19.31
CA SER A 247 -15.41 -4.71 -19.60
C SER A 247 -15.25 -3.56 -20.60
N PHE A 248 -14.08 -2.90 -20.59
CA PHE A 248 -13.79 -1.73 -21.40
C PHE A 248 -13.32 -2.08 -22.81
N LEU A 249 -12.48 -3.11 -22.96
CA LEU A 249 -11.83 -3.47 -24.24
C LEU A 249 -12.31 -4.80 -24.83
N GLY A 250 -12.97 -5.66 -24.04
CA GLY A 250 -13.47 -6.96 -24.46
C GLY A 250 -12.43 -8.11 -24.47
N TYR A 251 -11.16 -7.82 -24.17
CA TYR A 251 -10.12 -8.85 -24.04
C TYR A 251 -10.17 -9.52 -22.66
N SER A 252 -9.87 -10.82 -22.57
CA SER A 252 -9.83 -11.50 -21.28
C SER A 252 -8.62 -11.01 -20.49
N ILE A 253 -8.72 -10.97 -19.15
CA ILE A 253 -7.57 -10.67 -18.28
C ILE A 253 -6.41 -11.65 -18.54
N GLU A 254 -6.72 -12.91 -18.85
CA GLU A 254 -5.74 -13.94 -19.16
C GLU A 254 -4.88 -13.60 -20.39
N ASP A 255 -5.46 -12.99 -21.43
CA ASP A 255 -4.71 -12.51 -22.61
C ASP A 255 -3.67 -11.45 -22.21
N TRP A 256 -3.98 -10.58 -21.24
CA TRP A 256 -3.05 -9.56 -20.74
C TRP A 256 -1.88 -10.18 -20.00
N LEU A 257 -2.14 -11.19 -19.16
CA LEU A 257 -1.12 -11.79 -18.28
C LEU A 257 -0.19 -12.75 -19.02
N ILE A 258 -0.68 -13.47 -20.02
CA ILE A 258 0.09 -14.52 -20.72
C ILE A 258 0.86 -13.97 -21.92
N ILE A 259 0.32 -12.97 -22.63
CA ILE A 259 0.88 -12.51 -23.90
C ILE A 259 1.87 -11.36 -23.66
N PRO A 260 3.17 -11.52 -24.00
CA PRO A 260 4.14 -10.43 -23.88
C PRO A 260 3.75 -9.22 -24.73
N ASN A 261 3.92 -8.02 -24.18
CA ASN A 261 3.52 -6.73 -24.77
C ASN A 261 2.08 -6.70 -25.31
N PHE A 262 1.14 -7.39 -24.67
CA PHE A 262 -0.25 -7.40 -25.12
C PHE A 262 -0.82 -5.99 -25.32
N TRP A 263 -0.56 -5.08 -24.37
CA TRP A 263 -0.99 -3.67 -24.43
C TRP A 263 -0.55 -2.96 -25.72
N LEU A 264 0.61 -3.33 -26.29
CA LEU A 264 1.14 -2.72 -27.51
C LEU A 264 0.51 -3.33 -28.78
N LYS A 265 0.10 -4.60 -28.71
CA LYS A 265 -0.59 -5.30 -29.82
C LYS A 265 -1.97 -4.69 -30.10
N ILE A 266 -2.63 -4.17 -29.07
CA ILE A 266 -3.92 -3.49 -29.19
C ILE A 266 -3.81 -1.99 -29.51
N VAL A 267 -2.60 -1.41 -29.52
CA VAL A 267 -2.40 -0.03 -30.03
C VAL A 267 -2.67 0.00 -31.52
N HIS A 268 -3.35 1.07 -31.95
CA HIS A 268 -3.63 1.36 -33.35
C HIS A 268 -2.34 1.27 -34.19
N PRO A 269 -2.34 0.67 -35.39
CA PRO A 269 -1.12 0.43 -36.17
C PRO A 269 -0.26 1.67 -36.41
N GLU A 270 -0.88 2.84 -36.63
CA GLU A 270 -0.18 4.11 -36.84
C GLU A 270 0.53 4.64 -35.59
N ASP A 271 -0.02 4.38 -34.40
CA ASP A 271 0.48 4.93 -33.13
C ASP A 271 1.47 3.97 -32.46
N ARG A 272 1.48 2.69 -32.87
CA ARG A 272 2.22 1.60 -32.21
C ARG A 272 3.71 1.88 -32.09
N LYS A 273 4.36 2.27 -33.19
CA LYS A 273 5.81 2.52 -33.20
C LYS A 273 6.18 3.69 -32.28
N THR A 274 5.51 4.83 -32.46
CA THR A 274 5.76 6.03 -31.66
C THR A 274 5.52 5.77 -30.18
N THR A 275 4.44 5.07 -29.83
CA THR A 275 4.12 4.74 -28.44
C THR A 275 5.16 3.80 -27.82
N ALA A 276 5.62 2.79 -28.57
CA ALA A 276 6.67 1.89 -28.12
C ALA A 276 7.99 2.63 -27.84
N ASP A 277 8.43 3.47 -28.78
CA ASP A 277 9.68 4.23 -28.66
C ASP A 277 9.63 5.18 -27.45
N MET A 278 8.50 5.85 -27.24
CA MET A 278 8.29 6.72 -26.07
C MET A 278 8.34 5.97 -24.75
N MET A 279 7.72 4.79 -24.65
CA MET A 279 7.73 3.99 -23.42
C MET A 279 9.12 3.43 -23.12
N VAL A 280 9.86 3.00 -24.15
CA VAL A 280 11.26 2.56 -23.99
C VAL A 280 12.14 3.70 -23.50
N GLU A 281 11.97 4.91 -24.05
CA GLU A 281 12.71 6.10 -23.63
C GLU A 281 12.38 6.48 -22.19
N ALA A 282 11.10 6.47 -21.81
CA ALA A 282 10.67 6.76 -20.44
C ALA A 282 11.24 5.74 -19.44
N TYR A 283 11.17 4.44 -19.76
CA TYR A 283 11.74 3.36 -18.97
C TYR A 283 13.24 3.56 -18.74
N ARG A 284 14.00 3.79 -19.82
CA ARG A 284 15.46 4.00 -19.76
C ARG A 284 15.82 5.24 -18.93
N ASN A 285 15.04 6.31 -19.06
CA ASN A 285 15.28 7.57 -18.37
C ASN A 285 14.69 7.61 -16.95
N LYS A 286 14.04 6.53 -16.48
CA LYS A 286 13.43 6.43 -15.14
C LYS A 286 12.40 7.54 -14.90
N LYS A 287 11.65 7.93 -15.94
CA LYS A 287 10.69 9.05 -15.89
C LYS A 287 9.24 8.58 -15.90
N SER A 288 8.44 9.22 -15.06
CA SER A 288 6.98 9.15 -15.13
C SER A 288 6.47 10.13 -16.18
N GLY A 289 5.31 9.85 -16.76
CA GLY A 289 4.76 10.70 -17.81
C GLY A 289 3.34 10.36 -18.20
N THR A 290 2.88 11.09 -19.21
CA THR A 290 1.56 10.91 -19.82
C THR A 290 1.72 10.71 -21.32
N SER A 291 0.94 9.80 -21.91
CA SER A 291 0.92 9.58 -23.36
C SER A 291 -0.51 9.42 -23.86
N ARG A 292 -0.78 9.96 -25.04
CA ARG A 292 -2.09 9.90 -25.70
C ARG A 292 -1.95 9.15 -27.01
N PHE A 293 -2.72 8.08 -27.18
CA PHE A 293 -2.68 7.24 -28.37
C PHE A 293 -4.02 6.51 -28.52
N ARG A 294 -4.17 5.76 -29.60
CA ARG A 294 -5.38 5.00 -29.88
C ARG A 294 -5.22 3.52 -29.54
N TRP A 295 -6.23 2.98 -28.85
CA TRP A 295 -6.41 1.54 -28.65
C TRP A 295 -7.50 1.01 -29.58
N MET A 296 -7.36 -0.27 -29.91
CA MET A 296 -8.35 -1.06 -30.62
C MET A 296 -9.01 -2.01 -29.63
N THR A 297 -10.33 -1.95 -29.52
CA THR A 297 -11.11 -2.92 -28.77
C THR A 297 -11.21 -4.25 -29.53
N LYS A 298 -11.63 -5.33 -28.85
CA LYS A 298 -11.74 -6.67 -29.45
C LYS A 298 -12.73 -6.74 -30.62
N ASP A 299 -13.77 -5.90 -30.61
CA ASP A 299 -14.74 -5.73 -31.70
C ASP A 299 -14.26 -4.81 -32.83
N GLY A 300 -13.03 -4.27 -32.73
CA GLY A 300 -12.39 -3.47 -33.79
C GLY A 300 -12.74 -1.98 -33.76
N LYS A 301 -13.33 -1.47 -32.66
CA LYS A 301 -13.58 -0.05 -32.48
C LYS A 301 -12.30 0.68 -32.04
N GLU A 302 -12.08 1.85 -32.62
CA GLU A 302 -11.01 2.76 -32.20
C GLU A 302 -11.48 3.59 -30.99
N ILE A 303 -10.63 3.66 -29.97
CA ILE A 303 -10.81 4.50 -28.79
C ILE A 303 -9.55 5.34 -28.54
N TRP A 304 -9.73 6.58 -28.12
CA TRP A 304 -8.63 7.42 -27.67
C TRP A 304 -8.37 7.19 -26.20
N VAL A 305 -7.12 6.96 -25.85
CA VAL A 305 -6.72 6.72 -24.46
C VAL A 305 -5.59 7.65 -24.02
N GLU A 306 -5.60 7.98 -22.74
CA GLU A 306 -4.51 8.68 -22.06
C GLU A 306 -3.92 7.76 -20.98
N ALA A 307 -2.66 7.37 -21.15
CA ALA A 307 -1.91 6.57 -20.20
C ALA A 307 -1.09 7.48 -19.29
N HIS A 308 -1.29 7.38 -17.98
CA HIS A 308 -0.46 7.93 -16.92
C HIS A 308 0.39 6.80 -16.36
N TYR A 309 1.71 6.92 -16.43
CA TYR A 309 2.61 5.83 -16.06
C TYR A 309 3.79 6.31 -15.23
N ALA A 310 4.30 5.40 -14.40
CA ALA A 310 5.52 5.54 -13.61
C ALA A 310 6.42 4.32 -13.81
N VAL A 311 7.73 4.52 -13.70
CA VAL A 311 8.73 3.44 -13.78
C VAL A 311 8.97 2.89 -12.37
N ILE A 312 8.92 1.57 -12.24
CA ILE A 312 9.22 0.85 -11.01
C ILE A 312 10.72 0.57 -10.98
N LEU A 313 11.36 0.93 -9.87
CA LEU A 313 12.80 0.77 -9.65
C LEU A 313 13.05 -0.31 -8.58
N ASP A 314 14.16 -1.03 -8.71
CA ASP A 314 14.67 -1.90 -7.64
C ASP A 314 15.43 -1.12 -6.55
N ASP A 315 15.92 -1.83 -5.53
CA ASP A 315 16.69 -1.26 -4.42
C ASP A 315 18.02 -0.61 -4.86
N PHE A 316 18.52 -0.94 -6.05
CA PHE A 316 19.73 -0.36 -6.64
C PHE A 316 19.41 0.84 -7.54
N GLY A 317 18.13 1.18 -7.70
CA GLY A 317 17.64 2.27 -8.52
C GLY A 317 17.56 1.94 -10.00
N GLU A 318 17.67 0.67 -10.40
CA GLU A 318 17.55 0.22 -11.78
C GLU A 318 16.09 -0.07 -12.16
N PRO A 319 15.67 0.19 -13.41
CA PRO A 319 14.28 0.04 -13.80
C PRO A 319 13.96 -1.45 -13.99
N ILE A 320 12.91 -1.90 -13.33
CA ILE A 320 12.45 -3.31 -13.35
C ILE A 320 11.04 -3.48 -13.91
N GLY A 321 10.26 -2.41 -14.00
CA GLY A 321 8.88 -2.47 -14.49
C GLY A 321 8.26 -1.09 -14.67
N MET A 322 6.96 -1.09 -14.97
CA MET A 322 6.13 0.12 -15.07
C MET A 322 4.74 -0.17 -14.52
N SER A 323 4.13 0.84 -13.90
CA SER A 323 2.73 0.80 -13.50
C SER A 323 2.03 2.07 -13.92
N GLY A 324 0.71 2.01 -14.03
CA GLY A 324 -0.05 3.15 -14.49
C GLY A 324 -1.55 2.93 -14.55
N VAL A 325 -2.22 3.97 -15.03
CA VAL A 325 -3.63 3.97 -15.37
C VAL A 325 -3.82 4.48 -16.78
N THR A 326 -4.65 3.80 -17.56
CA THR A 326 -5.02 4.22 -18.91
C THR A 326 -6.51 4.53 -18.97
N MET A 327 -6.86 5.79 -19.26
CA MET A 327 -8.23 6.31 -19.24
C MET A 327 -8.77 6.56 -20.66
N ASP A 328 -10.07 6.37 -20.86
CA ASP A 328 -10.75 6.74 -22.11
C ASP A 328 -10.91 8.27 -22.19
N ILE A 329 -10.42 8.84 -23.29
CA ILE A 329 -10.58 10.27 -23.60
C ILE A 329 -11.30 10.49 -24.94
N THR A 330 -12.01 9.49 -25.44
CA THR A 330 -12.73 9.53 -26.73
C THR A 330 -13.79 10.63 -26.76
N GLU A 331 -14.63 10.73 -25.72
CA GLU A 331 -15.63 11.79 -25.60
C GLU A 331 -14.98 13.17 -25.50
N GLN A 332 -13.90 13.28 -24.71
CA GLN A 332 -13.14 14.53 -24.61
C GLN A 332 -12.57 14.94 -25.97
N LYS A 333 -12.00 13.99 -26.73
CA LYS A 333 -11.47 14.26 -28.08
C LYS A 333 -12.56 14.65 -29.07
N ALA A 334 -13.74 14.04 -28.99
CA ALA A 334 -14.89 14.42 -29.81
C ALA A 334 -15.37 15.85 -29.48
N ALA A 335 -15.47 16.19 -28.21
CA ALA A 335 -15.85 17.55 -27.77
C ALA A 335 -14.81 18.60 -28.17
N GLU A 336 -13.51 18.33 -27.98
CA GLU A 336 -12.41 19.20 -28.42
C GLU A 336 -12.47 19.45 -29.93
N LYS A 337 -12.75 18.41 -30.73
CA LYS A 337 -12.90 18.53 -32.18
C LYS A 337 -14.13 19.37 -32.54
N GLN A 338 -15.28 19.13 -31.91
CA GLN A 338 -16.50 19.88 -32.17
C GLN A 338 -16.34 21.38 -31.88
N ILE A 339 -15.68 21.71 -30.76
CA ILE A 339 -15.38 23.11 -30.40
C ILE A 339 -14.46 23.74 -31.45
N ARG A 340 -13.41 23.03 -31.88
CA ARG A 340 -12.48 23.51 -32.91
C ARG A 340 -13.17 23.76 -34.25
N ASP A 341 -14.02 22.83 -34.68
CA ASP A 341 -14.76 22.95 -35.93
C ASP A 341 -15.75 24.12 -35.87
N SER A 342 -16.46 24.30 -34.74
CA SER A 342 -17.34 25.45 -34.51
C SER A 342 -16.61 26.78 -34.48
N LEU A 343 -15.41 26.83 -33.88
CA LEU A 343 -14.58 28.04 -33.88
C LEU A 343 -14.16 28.42 -35.30
N LYS A 344 -13.70 27.43 -36.08
CA LYS A 344 -13.31 27.64 -37.47
C LYS A 344 -14.47 28.11 -38.35
N GLU A 345 -15.67 27.56 -38.14
CA GLU A 345 -16.89 28.01 -38.82
C GLU A 345 -17.21 29.47 -38.50
N LYS A 346 -17.18 29.85 -37.21
CA LYS A 346 -17.41 31.24 -36.78
C LYS A 346 -16.38 32.21 -37.36
N ASP A 347 -15.11 31.84 -37.41
CA ASP A 347 -14.06 32.69 -38.00
C ASP A 347 -14.28 32.92 -39.50
N LEU A 348 -14.73 31.90 -40.24
CA LEU A 348 -15.07 32.02 -41.66
C LEU A 348 -16.30 32.91 -41.87
N LEU A 349 -17.34 32.77 -41.03
CA LEU A 349 -18.53 33.61 -41.08
C LEU A 349 -18.21 35.07 -40.81
N LEU A 350 -17.37 35.36 -39.82
CA LEU A 350 -16.93 36.73 -39.53
C LEU A 350 -16.22 37.33 -40.75
N LYS A 351 -15.24 36.63 -41.33
CA LYS A 351 -14.54 37.10 -42.55
C LYS A 351 -15.51 37.42 -43.70
N GLU A 352 -16.50 36.56 -43.95
CA GLU A 352 -17.53 36.77 -44.98
C GLU A 352 -18.39 38.02 -44.69
N ILE A 353 -18.79 38.25 -43.42
CA ILE A 353 -19.53 39.46 -43.04
C ILE A 353 -18.72 40.71 -43.37
N HIS A 354 -17.43 40.75 -43.06
CA HIS A 354 -16.59 41.92 -43.34
C HIS A 354 -16.42 42.19 -44.82
N HIS A 355 -16.21 41.14 -45.63
CA HIS A 355 -16.22 41.27 -47.09
C HIS A 355 -17.55 41.81 -47.60
N ARG A 356 -18.69 41.36 -47.06
CA ARG A 356 -20.01 41.87 -47.43
C ARG A 356 -20.24 43.31 -47.01
N VAL A 357 -19.80 43.72 -45.81
CA VAL A 357 -19.90 45.12 -45.36
C VAL A 357 -19.12 46.03 -46.31
N LYS A 358 -17.87 45.66 -46.65
CA LYS A 358 -17.07 46.38 -47.65
C LYS A 358 -17.80 46.49 -49.00
N ASN A 359 -18.29 45.36 -49.53
CA ASN A 359 -18.99 45.33 -50.82
C ASN A 359 -20.28 46.18 -50.80
N ASN A 360 -21.05 46.12 -49.72
CA ASN A 360 -22.27 46.91 -49.55
C ASN A 360 -21.97 48.41 -49.50
N LEU A 361 -20.96 48.83 -48.72
CA LEU A 361 -20.53 50.22 -48.66
C LEU A 361 -20.03 50.71 -50.03
N GLN A 362 -19.32 49.87 -50.78
CA GLN A 362 -18.89 50.20 -52.14
C GLN A 362 -20.06 50.40 -53.11
N ILE A 363 -21.10 49.55 -53.03
CA ILE A 363 -22.34 49.72 -53.83
C ILE A 363 -23.03 51.03 -53.46
N VAL A 364 -23.22 51.33 -52.18
CA VAL A 364 -23.86 52.57 -51.72
C VAL A 364 -23.06 53.79 -52.22
N SER A 365 -21.74 53.77 -52.07
CA SER A 365 -20.86 54.84 -52.60
C SER A 365 -20.99 55.00 -54.12
N SER A 366 -21.18 53.90 -54.86
CA SER A 366 -21.34 53.93 -56.32
C SER A 366 -22.68 54.53 -56.73
N ILE A 367 -23.78 54.18 -56.04
CA ILE A 367 -25.11 54.76 -56.28
C ILE A 367 -25.08 56.26 -56.01
N LEU A 368 -24.49 56.68 -54.87
CA LEU A 368 -24.35 58.10 -54.56
C LEU A 368 -23.53 58.85 -55.62
N SER A 369 -22.48 58.22 -56.18
CA SER A 369 -21.70 58.79 -57.29
C SER A 369 -22.51 58.97 -58.58
N LEU A 370 -23.45 58.08 -58.85
CA LEU A 370 -24.31 58.18 -60.03
C LEU A 370 -25.40 59.23 -59.82
N GLN A 371 -25.95 59.31 -58.60
CA GLN A 371 -26.96 60.31 -58.22
C GLN A 371 -26.38 61.73 -58.22
N SER A 372 -25.11 61.92 -57.85
CA SER A 372 -24.47 63.23 -57.86
C SER A 372 -24.48 63.89 -59.24
N ASN A 373 -24.45 63.12 -60.33
CA ASN A 373 -24.48 63.65 -61.71
C ASN A 373 -25.80 64.37 -62.06
N TYR A 374 -26.88 64.12 -61.31
CA TYR A 374 -28.18 64.75 -61.54
C TYR A 374 -28.43 65.97 -60.66
N ILE A 375 -27.54 66.26 -59.70
CA ILE A 375 -27.64 67.40 -58.79
C ILE A 375 -27.07 68.63 -59.48
N LYS A 376 -27.90 69.66 -59.65
CA LYS A 376 -27.51 70.92 -60.33
C LYS A 376 -27.08 72.03 -59.38
N GLU A 377 -27.49 71.95 -58.12
CA GLU A 377 -27.19 72.95 -57.11
C GLU A 377 -25.80 72.67 -56.50
N PRO A 378 -24.83 73.59 -56.60
CA PRO A 378 -23.46 73.36 -56.14
C PRO A 378 -23.36 72.97 -54.67
N HIS A 379 -24.16 73.59 -53.81
CA HIS A 379 -24.17 73.31 -52.37
C HIS A 379 -24.68 71.90 -52.04
N LEU A 380 -25.74 71.43 -52.72
CA LEU A 380 -26.25 70.06 -52.54
C LEU A 380 -25.27 69.01 -53.08
N LEU A 381 -24.54 69.34 -54.16
CA LEU A 381 -23.52 68.47 -54.72
C LEU A 381 -22.34 68.30 -53.75
N GLU A 382 -21.96 69.37 -53.05
CA GLU A 382 -20.91 69.36 -52.03
C GLU A 382 -21.28 68.46 -50.84
N ILE A 383 -22.51 68.58 -50.32
CA ILE A 383 -23.03 67.72 -49.24
C ILE A 383 -23.06 66.23 -49.68
N PHE A 384 -23.39 65.97 -50.94
CA PHE A 384 -23.40 64.61 -51.51
C PHE A 384 -21.98 64.03 -51.61
N HIS A 385 -21.02 64.81 -52.09
CA HIS A 385 -19.63 64.39 -52.15
C HIS A 385 -19.06 64.16 -50.75
N GLU A 386 -19.43 64.98 -49.77
CA GLU A 386 -19.05 64.78 -48.39
C GLU A 386 -19.60 63.45 -47.83
N SER A 387 -20.87 63.16 -48.09
CA SER A 387 -21.50 61.89 -47.71
C SER A 387 -20.84 60.68 -48.38
N GLN A 388 -20.46 60.81 -49.65
CA GLN A 388 -19.75 59.77 -50.39
C GLN A 388 -18.34 59.53 -49.85
N SER A 389 -17.59 60.59 -49.55
CA SER A 389 -16.26 60.50 -48.94
C SER A 389 -16.32 59.76 -47.60
N ARG A 390 -17.33 60.03 -46.76
CA ARG A 390 -17.55 59.34 -45.48
C ARG A 390 -17.74 57.83 -45.65
N ILE A 391 -18.61 57.42 -46.58
CA ILE A 391 -18.87 55.99 -46.84
C ILE A 391 -17.61 55.29 -47.36
N LYS A 392 -16.84 55.95 -48.22
CA LYS A 392 -15.55 55.43 -48.70
C LYS A 392 -14.54 55.28 -47.56
N SER A 393 -14.48 56.24 -46.65
CA SER A 393 -13.60 56.17 -45.48
C SER A 393 -14.00 55.05 -44.52
N ILE A 394 -15.29 54.84 -44.25
CA ILE A 394 -15.75 53.70 -43.44
C ILE A 394 -15.38 52.38 -44.11
N ALA A 395 -15.56 52.27 -45.44
CA ALA A 395 -15.18 51.08 -46.19
C ALA A 395 -13.66 50.80 -46.14
N LEU A 396 -12.84 51.86 -46.24
CA LEU A 396 -11.37 51.79 -46.14
C LEU A 396 -10.92 51.35 -44.75
N VAL A 397 -11.51 51.93 -43.70
CA VAL A 397 -11.25 51.53 -42.31
C VAL A 397 -11.57 50.04 -42.13
N HIS A 398 -12.71 49.57 -42.61
CA HIS A 398 -13.07 48.15 -42.55
C HIS A 398 -12.13 47.24 -43.34
N GLU A 399 -11.60 47.68 -44.48
CA GLU A 399 -10.65 46.92 -45.30
C GLU A 399 -9.31 46.74 -44.59
N LEU A 400 -8.70 47.83 -44.13
CA LEU A 400 -7.38 47.83 -43.48
C LEU A 400 -7.36 47.02 -42.17
N LEU A 401 -8.47 47.01 -41.42
CA LEU A 401 -8.56 46.29 -40.15
C LEU A 401 -8.60 44.76 -40.32
N TYR A 402 -9.11 44.26 -41.45
CA TYR A 402 -9.28 42.81 -41.67
C TYR A 402 -8.16 42.18 -42.50
N GLU A 403 -7.43 42.96 -43.30
CA GLU A 403 -6.24 42.47 -44.02
C GLU A 403 -5.12 42.03 -43.06
N GLN A 404 -5.05 42.62 -41.86
CA GLN A 404 -4.04 42.28 -40.84
C GLN A 404 -4.30 40.94 -40.12
N GLY A 405 -5.39 40.22 -40.41
CA GLY A 405 -5.60 38.83 -39.98
C GLY A 405 -5.81 38.60 -38.47
N HIS A 406 -5.84 39.65 -37.65
CA HIS A 406 -6.05 39.56 -36.21
C HIS A 406 -7.49 39.93 -35.84
N LEU A 407 -8.29 38.93 -35.49
CA LEU A 407 -9.74 39.04 -35.33
C LEU A 407 -10.19 39.71 -34.01
N ALA A 408 -9.28 39.95 -33.06
CA ALA A 408 -9.62 40.49 -31.74
C ALA A 408 -8.84 41.75 -31.36
N LYS A 409 -7.63 41.94 -31.91
CA LYS A 409 -6.73 43.06 -31.54
C LYS A 409 -5.99 43.54 -32.76
N ILE A 410 -5.82 44.85 -32.85
CA ILE A 410 -5.11 45.51 -33.93
C ILE A 410 -3.93 46.26 -33.34
N GLU A 411 -2.77 46.12 -33.98
CA GLU A 411 -1.63 46.99 -33.71
C GLU A 411 -1.94 48.36 -34.31
N PHE A 412 -2.35 49.30 -33.46
CA PHE A 412 -2.94 50.56 -33.91
C PHE A 412 -1.92 51.48 -34.57
N LYS A 413 -0.63 51.33 -34.25
CA LYS A 413 0.45 52.04 -34.94
C LYS A 413 0.42 51.77 -36.45
N ASP A 414 0.51 50.50 -36.84
CA ASP A 414 0.54 50.09 -38.25
C ASP A 414 -0.75 50.50 -38.95
N TYR A 415 -1.89 50.35 -38.26
CA TYR A 415 -3.19 50.78 -38.77
C TYR A 415 -3.26 52.29 -39.01
N LEU A 416 -2.80 53.11 -38.07
CA LEU A 416 -2.83 54.57 -38.15
C LEU A 416 -1.93 55.10 -39.27
N GLU A 417 -0.71 54.57 -39.39
CA GLU A 417 0.23 54.90 -40.45
C GLU A 417 -0.39 54.62 -41.84
N ASN A 418 -0.95 53.42 -42.02
CA ASN A 418 -1.63 53.03 -43.27
C ASN A 418 -2.87 53.89 -43.56
N LEU A 419 -3.65 54.25 -42.54
CA LEU A 419 -4.85 55.08 -42.71
C LEU A 419 -4.47 56.49 -43.20
N VAL A 420 -3.52 57.15 -42.54
CA VAL A 420 -3.10 58.50 -42.90
C VAL A 420 -2.50 58.52 -44.31
N GLU A 421 -1.62 57.57 -44.63
CA GLU A 421 -1.03 57.47 -45.97
C GLU A 421 -2.11 57.33 -47.07
N ASN A 422 -3.11 56.48 -46.83
CA ASN A 422 -4.22 56.28 -47.77
C ASN A 422 -5.08 57.54 -47.97
N ILE A 423 -5.32 58.32 -46.91
CA ILE A 423 -6.09 59.57 -46.99
C ILE A 423 -5.37 60.59 -47.87
N PHE A 424 -4.07 60.82 -47.63
CA PHE A 424 -3.26 61.74 -48.43
C PHE A 424 -3.17 61.31 -49.90
N ARG A 425 -3.04 60.01 -50.16
CA ARG A 425 -3.03 59.45 -51.51
C ARG A 425 -4.36 59.68 -52.25
N THR A 426 -5.48 59.61 -51.54
CA THR A 426 -6.83 59.71 -52.14
C THR A 426 -7.24 61.16 -52.45
N ILE A 427 -6.90 62.12 -51.59
CA ILE A 427 -7.32 63.53 -51.74
C ILE A 427 -6.51 64.28 -52.83
N ARG A 428 -5.48 63.64 -53.41
CA ARG A 428 -4.62 64.20 -54.48
C ARG A 428 -4.01 65.56 -54.11
N THR A 429 -3.54 65.67 -52.87
CA THR A 429 -2.81 66.85 -52.40
C THR A 429 -1.43 66.90 -53.04
N ASP A 430 -0.95 68.08 -53.45
CA ASP A 430 0.45 68.25 -53.89
C ASP A 430 1.39 67.94 -52.71
N PRO A 431 2.26 66.91 -52.79
CA PRO A 431 3.18 66.55 -51.71
C PRO A 431 4.11 67.70 -51.32
N ASN A 432 4.36 68.65 -52.23
CA ASN A 432 5.20 69.82 -51.98
C ASN A 432 4.45 70.99 -51.31
N ARG A 433 3.13 70.84 -51.11
CA ARG A 433 2.26 71.84 -50.48
C ARG A 433 1.98 71.50 -49.02
N ILE A 434 1.51 70.29 -48.72
CA ILE A 434 1.17 69.88 -47.36
C ILE A 434 2.06 68.71 -46.97
N GLU A 435 2.95 68.93 -46.01
CA GLU A 435 3.75 67.88 -45.37
C GLU A 435 2.91 67.18 -44.29
N TYR A 436 3.10 65.88 -44.10
CA TYR A 436 2.45 65.18 -42.99
C TYR A 436 3.43 64.30 -42.23
N VAL A 437 3.19 64.19 -40.91
CA VAL A 437 3.99 63.36 -40.01
C VAL A 437 3.06 62.50 -39.16
N VAL A 438 3.40 61.22 -39.03
CA VAL A 438 2.69 60.27 -38.18
C VAL A 438 3.66 59.74 -37.13
N GLU A 439 3.32 59.90 -35.86
CA GLU A 439 4.11 59.40 -34.73
C GLU A 439 3.22 58.61 -33.78
N SER A 440 3.33 57.29 -33.78
CA SER A 440 2.51 56.43 -32.91
C SER A 440 3.37 55.51 -32.05
N ASP A 441 3.09 55.50 -30.76
CA ASP A 441 3.52 54.42 -29.86
C ASP A 441 2.84 53.10 -30.28
N PRO A 442 3.49 51.93 -30.09
CA PRO A 442 2.84 50.64 -30.24
C PRO A 442 1.68 50.50 -29.27
N ALA A 443 0.49 50.16 -29.78
CA ALA A 443 -0.73 50.09 -29.00
C ALA A 443 -1.66 49.00 -29.55
N LEU A 444 -1.87 47.95 -28.77
CA LEU A 444 -2.82 46.88 -29.10
C LEU A 444 -4.24 47.29 -28.69
N MET A 445 -5.08 47.59 -29.67
CA MET A 445 -6.44 48.08 -29.46
C MET A 445 -7.49 47.05 -29.86
N GLU A 446 -8.65 47.06 -29.17
CA GLU A 446 -9.83 46.32 -29.61
C GLU A 446 -10.35 46.88 -30.94
N LEU A 447 -10.91 46.00 -31.77
CA LEU A 447 -11.41 46.33 -33.12
C LEU A 447 -12.35 47.52 -33.13
N ASP A 448 -13.35 47.52 -32.24
CA ASP A 448 -14.33 48.61 -32.17
C ASP A 448 -13.63 49.94 -31.87
N SER A 449 -12.74 49.99 -30.87
CA SER A 449 -11.99 51.22 -30.54
C SER A 449 -11.13 51.71 -31.70
N ALA A 450 -10.48 50.79 -32.44
CA ALA A 450 -9.68 51.13 -33.61
C ALA A 450 -10.53 51.72 -34.75
N ILE A 451 -11.73 51.17 -35.01
CA ILE A 451 -12.68 51.71 -36.00
C ILE A 451 -13.05 53.15 -35.65
N HIS A 452 -13.50 53.39 -34.41
CA HIS A 452 -13.94 54.73 -34.00
C HIS A 452 -12.79 55.75 -34.06
N CYS A 453 -11.58 55.37 -33.60
CA CYS A 453 -10.40 56.25 -33.69
C CYS A 453 -10.02 56.54 -35.13
N GLY A 454 -10.05 55.53 -36.01
CA GLY A 454 -9.78 55.71 -37.44
C GLY A 454 -10.77 56.66 -38.12
N LEU A 455 -12.05 56.59 -37.76
CA LEU A 455 -13.05 57.53 -38.26
C LEU A 455 -12.82 58.96 -37.75
N ILE A 456 -12.45 59.15 -36.48
CA ILE A 456 -12.09 60.47 -35.93
C ILE A 456 -10.90 61.06 -36.70
N VAL A 457 -9.83 60.28 -36.87
CA VAL A 457 -8.63 60.70 -37.60
C VAL A 457 -8.99 61.09 -39.03
N ASN A 458 -9.78 60.26 -39.71
CA ASN A 458 -10.19 60.52 -41.08
C ASN A 458 -10.99 61.83 -41.22
N GLU A 459 -11.95 62.08 -40.34
CA GLU A 459 -12.75 63.30 -40.38
C GLU A 459 -11.91 64.55 -40.15
N LEU A 460 -11.10 64.56 -39.09
CA LEU A 460 -10.28 65.72 -38.75
C LEU A 460 -9.19 65.98 -39.79
N LEU A 461 -8.51 64.92 -40.25
CA LEU A 461 -7.46 65.04 -41.26
C LEU A 461 -8.01 65.56 -42.59
N THR A 462 -9.18 65.05 -43.01
CA THR A 462 -9.85 65.54 -44.23
C THR A 462 -10.25 67.01 -44.09
N ASN A 463 -10.70 67.44 -42.91
CA ASN A 463 -11.02 68.83 -42.64
C ASN A 463 -9.79 69.73 -42.66
N SER A 464 -8.68 69.31 -42.04
CA SER A 464 -7.42 70.06 -42.07
C SER A 464 -6.91 70.23 -43.51
N ILE A 465 -6.93 69.18 -44.34
CA ILE A 465 -6.51 69.26 -45.74
C ILE A 465 -7.39 70.24 -46.55
N LYS A 466 -8.71 70.26 -46.31
CA LYS A 466 -9.65 71.10 -47.07
C LYS A 466 -9.64 72.56 -46.62
N TYR A 467 -9.62 72.81 -45.32
CA TYR A 467 -9.96 74.13 -44.76
C TYR A 467 -8.77 74.85 -44.11
N ALA A 468 -7.75 74.14 -43.61
CA ALA A 468 -6.67 74.77 -42.86
C ALA A 468 -5.69 75.56 -43.76
N PHE A 469 -5.61 75.21 -45.06
CA PHE A 469 -4.63 75.75 -46.00
C PHE A 469 -5.28 76.38 -47.25
N PRO A 470 -6.02 77.49 -47.15
CA PRO A 470 -6.63 78.15 -48.31
C PRO A 470 -5.58 78.74 -49.27
N ASP A 471 -6.00 79.04 -50.51
CA ASP A 471 -5.23 79.78 -51.52
C ASP A 471 -3.83 79.26 -51.84
N GLY A 472 -3.61 77.94 -51.77
CA GLY A 472 -2.31 77.35 -52.10
C GLY A 472 -1.29 77.42 -50.96
N ARG A 473 -1.70 77.83 -49.74
CA ARG A 473 -0.81 77.88 -48.57
C ARG A 473 -0.13 76.52 -48.34
N LYS A 474 1.16 76.60 -48.01
CA LYS A 474 1.93 75.45 -47.54
C LYS A 474 1.78 75.28 -46.05
N GLY A 475 1.88 74.06 -45.57
CA GLY A 475 1.86 73.76 -44.15
C GLY A 475 2.12 72.29 -43.83
N LYS A 476 1.94 71.97 -42.56
CA LYS A 476 2.22 70.67 -41.97
C LYS A 476 1.00 70.20 -41.17
N ILE A 477 0.72 68.91 -41.29
CA ILE A 477 -0.25 68.21 -40.45
C ILE A 477 0.47 67.10 -39.68
N SER A 478 0.25 67.00 -38.38
CA SER A 478 0.77 65.92 -37.55
C SER A 478 -0.34 65.11 -36.91
N VAL A 479 -0.22 63.79 -36.97
CA VAL A 479 -1.07 62.84 -36.26
C VAL A 479 -0.19 62.05 -35.32
N SER A 480 -0.51 62.05 -34.03
CA SER A 480 0.25 61.27 -33.05
C SER A 480 -0.61 60.50 -32.08
N LEU A 481 -0.15 59.32 -31.68
CA LEU A 481 -0.73 58.54 -30.59
C LEU A 481 0.35 58.28 -29.55
N LYS A 482 0.09 58.70 -28.31
CA LYS A 482 0.94 58.39 -27.15
C LYS A 482 0.19 57.55 -26.13
N VAL A 483 0.90 56.63 -25.49
CA VAL A 483 0.33 55.81 -24.40
C VAL A 483 1.02 56.16 -23.09
N GLU A 484 0.30 56.86 -22.20
CA GLU A 484 0.82 57.30 -20.90
C GLU A 484 -0.14 56.92 -19.77
N ASN A 485 0.36 56.30 -18.70
CA ASN A 485 -0.43 55.97 -17.50
C ASN A 485 -1.77 55.25 -17.81
N ASN A 486 -1.77 54.32 -18.78
CA ASN A 486 -2.98 53.60 -19.22
C ASN A 486 -4.07 54.52 -19.83
N ILE A 487 -3.64 55.64 -20.44
CA ILE A 487 -4.47 56.55 -21.22
C ILE A 487 -3.83 56.68 -22.60
N CYS A 488 -4.64 56.49 -23.64
CA CYS A 488 -4.28 56.84 -25.01
C CYS A 488 -4.52 58.32 -25.22
N ILE A 489 -3.52 59.00 -25.77
CA ILE A 489 -3.58 60.41 -26.15
C ILE A 489 -3.39 60.49 -27.66
N LEU A 490 -4.50 60.61 -28.39
CA LEU A 490 -4.50 60.80 -29.84
C LEU A 490 -4.57 62.31 -30.13
N THR A 491 -3.59 62.82 -30.85
CA THR A 491 -3.47 64.24 -31.19
C THR A 491 -3.46 64.41 -32.71
N ILE A 492 -4.33 65.29 -33.23
CA ILE A 492 -4.35 65.71 -34.63
C ILE A 492 -4.15 67.22 -34.65
N GLU A 493 -3.11 67.68 -35.33
CA GLU A 493 -2.71 69.09 -35.35
C GLU A 493 -2.35 69.55 -36.76
N ASP A 494 -2.74 70.77 -37.12
CA ASP A 494 -2.31 71.48 -38.32
C ASP A 494 -1.80 72.89 -38.00
N ASP A 495 -0.89 73.41 -38.84
CA ASP A 495 -0.32 74.77 -38.75
C ASP A 495 -1.03 75.79 -39.67
N GLY A 496 -2.31 75.54 -39.95
CA GLY A 496 -3.11 76.31 -40.89
C GLY A 496 -3.60 77.65 -40.36
N ILE A 497 -4.76 78.09 -40.87
CA ILE A 497 -5.41 79.34 -40.43
C ILE A 497 -6.05 79.25 -39.04
N GLY A 498 -6.12 78.05 -38.46
CA GLY A 498 -6.75 77.78 -37.17
C GLY A 498 -8.27 77.70 -37.21
N LEU A 499 -8.87 77.40 -36.06
CA LEU A 499 -10.32 77.27 -35.92
C LEU A 499 -10.96 78.62 -35.57
N PRO A 500 -12.19 78.91 -36.05
CA PRO A 500 -12.97 80.05 -35.58
C PRO A 500 -13.10 80.03 -34.05
N ILE A 501 -13.02 81.21 -33.42
CA ILE A 501 -13.14 81.39 -31.96
C ILE A 501 -14.47 80.86 -31.42
N ASP A 502 -15.51 80.89 -32.25
CA ASP A 502 -16.89 80.57 -31.91
C ASP A 502 -17.22 79.08 -32.12
N LEU A 503 -16.28 78.28 -32.64
CA LEU A 503 -16.50 76.88 -32.98
C LEU A 503 -16.33 75.99 -31.73
N ASP A 504 -17.45 75.50 -31.20
CA ASP A 504 -17.50 74.38 -30.25
C ASP A 504 -18.01 73.11 -30.96
N VAL A 505 -17.26 72.01 -30.82
CA VAL A 505 -17.57 70.71 -31.42
C VAL A 505 -18.91 70.16 -30.91
N LYS A 506 -19.28 70.46 -29.67
CA LYS A 506 -20.56 70.02 -29.07
C LYS A 506 -21.78 70.74 -29.62
N THR A 507 -21.60 71.94 -30.16
CA THR A 507 -22.68 72.76 -30.72
C THR A 507 -22.53 72.96 -32.22
N ALA A 508 -21.59 72.25 -32.85
CA ALA A 508 -21.29 72.40 -34.26
C ALA A 508 -22.49 71.99 -35.12
N THR A 509 -22.78 72.82 -36.12
CA THR A 509 -23.79 72.53 -37.15
C THR A 509 -23.23 71.65 -38.26
N SER A 510 -21.89 71.53 -38.37
CA SER A 510 -21.27 70.65 -39.35
C SER A 510 -21.43 69.19 -38.94
N MET A 511 -21.98 68.40 -39.85
CA MET A 511 -22.27 66.97 -39.63
C MET A 511 -21.00 66.17 -39.25
N GLY A 512 -19.82 66.57 -39.74
CA GLY A 512 -18.56 65.94 -39.39
C GLY A 512 -18.15 66.10 -37.93
N LEU A 513 -18.34 67.28 -37.34
CA LEU A 513 -18.04 67.50 -35.93
C LEU A 513 -19.08 66.84 -35.01
N GLN A 514 -20.32 66.70 -35.46
CA GLN A 514 -21.34 65.91 -34.76
C GLN A 514 -21.01 64.41 -34.74
N LEU A 515 -20.45 63.88 -35.84
CA LEU A 515 -19.96 62.52 -35.89
C LEU A 515 -18.77 62.34 -34.93
N VAL A 516 -17.81 63.26 -34.94
CA VAL A 516 -16.67 63.23 -34.01
C VAL A 516 -17.17 63.24 -32.55
N ASP A 517 -18.15 64.07 -32.20
CA ASP A 517 -18.76 64.07 -30.86
C ASP A 517 -19.39 62.72 -30.50
N THR A 518 -20.12 62.10 -31.44
CA THR A 518 -20.71 60.76 -31.21
C THR A 518 -19.63 59.69 -31.00
N LEU A 519 -18.56 59.71 -31.81
CA LEU A 519 -17.45 58.77 -31.73
C LEU A 519 -16.65 58.94 -30.43
N ILE A 520 -16.44 60.18 -29.98
CA ILE A 520 -15.82 60.50 -28.68
C ILE A 520 -16.56 59.79 -27.55
N HIS A 521 -17.89 59.84 -27.52
CA HIS A 521 -18.70 59.19 -26.49
C HIS A 521 -18.59 57.66 -26.56
N GLN A 522 -18.52 57.07 -27.77
CA GLN A 522 -18.40 55.62 -27.95
C GLN A 522 -17.09 55.04 -27.43
N ILE A 523 -15.98 55.79 -27.55
CA ILE A 523 -14.68 55.39 -27.01
C ILE A 523 -14.41 55.89 -25.59
N GLY A 524 -15.36 56.61 -24.98
CA GLY A 524 -15.18 57.23 -23.67
C GLY A 524 -14.05 58.26 -23.63
N ALA A 525 -13.82 58.97 -24.74
CA ALA A 525 -12.80 59.99 -24.83
C ALA A 525 -13.25 61.33 -24.22
N THR A 526 -12.28 62.13 -23.79
CA THR A 526 -12.43 63.57 -23.57
C THR A 526 -11.68 64.32 -24.67
N LEU A 527 -12.26 65.43 -25.14
CA LEU A 527 -11.68 66.29 -26.17
C LEU A 527 -11.16 67.60 -25.56
N GLU A 528 -9.92 67.95 -25.90
CA GLU A 528 -9.29 69.25 -25.64
C GLU A 528 -8.91 69.88 -26.99
N ILE A 529 -9.23 71.16 -27.20
CA ILE A 529 -8.97 71.89 -28.45
C ILE A 529 -8.05 73.08 -28.16
N ARG A 530 -6.92 73.18 -28.87
CA ARG A 530 -6.01 74.33 -28.82
C ARG A 530 -6.01 75.07 -30.15
N ARG A 531 -5.82 76.39 -30.11
CA ARG A 531 -6.01 77.31 -31.27
C ARG A 531 -4.81 78.22 -31.52
N ASP A 532 -3.66 77.88 -30.95
CA ASP A 532 -2.58 78.83 -30.69
C ASP A 532 -1.71 79.06 -31.96
N ALA A 533 -1.56 78.02 -32.78
CA ALA A 533 -0.73 78.02 -33.98
C ALA A 533 -1.38 77.22 -35.14
N GLY A 534 -2.71 77.23 -35.21
CA GLY A 534 -3.50 76.41 -36.13
C GLY A 534 -4.62 75.69 -35.39
N ALA A 535 -5.00 74.48 -35.82
CA ALA A 535 -6.00 73.67 -35.13
C ALA A 535 -5.35 72.44 -34.50
N CYS A 536 -5.51 72.25 -33.19
CA CYS A 536 -5.01 71.07 -32.48
C CYS A 536 -6.14 70.42 -31.67
N PHE A 537 -6.41 69.15 -31.95
CA PHE A 537 -7.42 68.32 -31.29
C PHE A 537 -6.72 67.20 -30.52
N ILE A 538 -6.96 67.15 -29.21
CA ILE A 538 -6.34 66.17 -28.32
C ILE A 538 -7.45 65.32 -27.69
N PHE A 539 -7.45 64.04 -28.00
CA PHE A 539 -8.38 63.04 -27.51
C PHE A 539 -7.69 62.20 -26.45
N LYS A 540 -8.24 62.18 -25.24
CA LYS A 540 -7.76 61.35 -24.14
C LYS A 540 -8.81 60.30 -23.82
N PHE A 541 -8.47 59.02 -23.99
CA PHE A 541 -9.36 57.90 -23.67
C PHE A 541 -8.60 56.81 -22.92
N PRO A 542 -9.27 56.00 -22.10
CA PRO A 542 -8.62 54.90 -21.40
C PRO A 542 -7.93 53.98 -22.41
N TYR A 543 -6.67 53.62 -22.15
CA TYR A 543 -6.03 52.53 -22.89
C TYR A 543 -6.91 51.30 -22.69
N PRO A 544 -7.43 50.69 -23.78
CA PRO A 544 -8.39 49.60 -23.67
C PRO A 544 -7.75 48.45 -22.89
N ARG A 545 -8.08 48.35 -21.60
CA ARG A 545 -7.63 47.25 -20.76
C ARG A 545 -8.37 46.00 -21.21
N LEU A 546 -7.59 44.96 -21.44
CA LEU A 546 -8.11 43.64 -21.73
C LEU A 546 -9.09 43.25 -20.63
N LYS A 547 -10.33 42.93 -20.99
CA LYS A 547 -11.23 42.17 -20.10
C LYS A 547 -10.55 40.83 -19.79
N GLY A 548 -9.82 40.78 -18.67
CA GLY A 548 -9.06 39.61 -18.25
C GLY A 548 -7.78 39.91 -17.46
N GLU A 549 -7.23 41.12 -17.53
CA GLU A 549 -6.08 41.52 -16.71
C GLU A 549 -6.58 42.26 -15.46
N VAL A 550 -6.84 41.49 -14.41
CA VAL A 550 -7.15 42.01 -13.07
C VAL A 550 -5.90 42.67 -12.51
N SER A 551 -6.07 43.86 -11.93
CA SER A 551 -5.01 44.63 -11.25
C SER A 551 -4.54 44.00 -9.96
#